data_AF-A0A076MND3-F1
#
_entry.id   AF-A0A076MND3-F1
#
_cell.length_a   1.000
_cell.length_b   1.000
_cell.length_c   1.000
_cell.angle_alpha   90.00
_cell.angle_beta   90.00
_cell.angle_gamma   90.00
#
_symmetry.space_group_name_H-M   'P 1'
#
loop_
_entity.id
_entity.type
_entity.pdbx_description
1 polymer ?
#
loop_
_entity_poly.entity_id
_entity_poly.type
_entity_poly.pdbx_seq_one_letter_code
_entity_poly.pdbx_strand_id
1 'polypeptide(L)'
;MAGRLSLRRTPQERRDVPLRGYKLAYPMLSADGTEAGFTGVSLGRTHAYRVTAEAKCAQSSRHQSPSRLCDCGFYCFHELADARALACDPQYQQSVLLEVDAAGRYFLYERGVRYSKQTVTAVHAGLCACGWPAQVFVATGTGVVGWRKLLPVCSTCAGNRPPLTLEHFSRLAGVPVHRDDRAVAFTTGSTTSAPELVPLLSAEVALLHARLDELQTQLDKLTKGS
;
A
#
# COMPACT_ATOMS: atom_id res chain seq x y z
N MET A 1 -28.77 28.97 -9.97
CA MET A 1 -29.51 27.72 -9.69
C MET A 1 -29.55 26.92 -10.99
N ALA A 2 -29.13 25.67 -11.14
CA ALA A 2 -28.67 24.64 -10.22
C ALA A 2 -27.50 23.89 -10.90
N GLY A 3 -26.42 23.66 -10.15
CA GLY A 3 -25.28 22.88 -10.61
C GLY A 3 -25.65 21.41 -10.74
N ARG A 4 -25.29 20.81 -11.87
CA ARG A 4 -25.45 19.36 -12.11
C ARG A 4 -24.61 18.62 -11.07
N LEU A 5 -25.29 17.94 -10.15
CA LEU A 5 -24.66 17.00 -9.24
C LEU A 5 -24.03 15.89 -10.08
N SER A 6 -22.71 15.77 -9.95
CA SER A 6 -21.90 14.70 -10.54
C SER A 6 -22.52 13.35 -10.21
N LEU A 7 -22.94 12.62 -11.23
CA LEU A 7 -23.44 11.25 -11.11
C LEU A 7 -22.31 10.41 -10.53
N ARG A 8 -22.35 10.15 -9.21
CA ARG A 8 -21.57 9.09 -8.58
C ARG A 8 -21.91 7.81 -9.32
N ARG A 9 -20.97 7.33 -10.14
CA ARG A 9 -21.09 6.09 -10.91
C ARG A 9 -21.45 4.96 -9.95
N THR A 10 -22.66 4.42 -10.04
CA THR A 10 -23.10 3.29 -9.22
C THR A 10 -22.17 2.10 -9.48
N PRO A 11 -21.57 1.48 -8.44
CA PRO A 11 -20.72 0.32 -8.62
C PRO A 11 -21.47 -0.81 -9.34
N GLN A 12 -20.97 -1.23 -10.49
CA GLN A 12 -21.55 -2.34 -11.26
C GLN A 12 -21.14 -3.68 -10.62
N GLU A 13 -22.13 -4.48 -10.25
CA GLU A 13 -21.92 -5.89 -9.88
C GLU A 13 -21.85 -6.72 -11.16
N ARG A 14 -20.79 -7.50 -11.32
CA ARG A 14 -20.59 -8.46 -12.41
C ARG A 14 -20.10 -9.77 -11.80
N ARG A 15 -20.39 -10.91 -12.43
CA ARG A 15 -20.00 -12.23 -11.94
C ARG A 15 -19.12 -12.94 -12.96
N ASP A 16 -18.01 -13.47 -12.45
CA ASP A 16 -17.24 -14.62 -12.95
C ASP A 16 -16.05 -14.43 -13.92
N VAL A 17 -15.40 -13.25 -13.95
CA VAL A 17 -14.02 -13.16 -14.45
C VAL A 17 -13.10 -12.66 -13.34
N PRO A 18 -12.03 -13.41 -12.96
CA PRO A 18 -11.02 -12.92 -12.04
C PRO A 18 -10.39 -11.62 -12.54
N LEU A 19 -10.43 -10.58 -11.71
CA LEU A 19 -9.82 -9.29 -11.99
C LEU A 19 -8.47 -9.23 -11.29
N ARG A 20 -7.40 -9.08 -12.06
CA ARG A 20 -6.09 -8.81 -11.47
C ARG A 20 -6.08 -7.42 -10.83
N GLY A 21 -5.46 -7.30 -9.67
CA GLY A 21 -5.30 -6.04 -8.97
C GLY A 21 -4.12 -6.03 -8.01
N TYR A 22 -3.96 -4.89 -7.34
CA TYR A 22 -2.81 -4.62 -6.46
C TYR A 22 -3.27 -4.06 -5.11
N LYS A 23 -2.70 -4.51 -4.00
CA LYS A 23 -3.05 -3.97 -2.68
C LYS A 23 -1.91 -4.05 -1.69
N LEU A 24 -2.00 -3.25 -0.62
CA LEU A 24 -1.07 -3.32 0.50
C LEU A 24 -1.61 -4.22 1.61
N ALA A 25 -0.71 -4.95 2.25
CA ALA A 25 -1.02 -5.78 3.41
C ALA A 25 0.18 -5.88 4.37
N TYR A 26 -0.06 -6.20 5.63
CA TYR A 26 1.04 -6.57 6.53
C TYR A 26 1.31 -8.07 6.43
N PRO A 27 2.56 -8.51 6.20
CA PRO A 27 2.91 -9.92 6.20
C PRO A 27 2.84 -10.48 7.63
N MET A 28 2.34 -11.71 7.75
CA MET A 28 2.10 -12.38 9.02
C MET A 28 2.72 -13.77 9.04
N LEU A 29 3.19 -14.19 10.21
CA LEU A 29 3.61 -15.55 10.51
C LEU A 29 2.71 -16.12 11.60
N SER A 30 2.19 -17.33 11.41
CA SER A 30 1.45 -18.07 12.44
C SER A 30 2.23 -18.24 13.75
N ALA A 31 1.51 -18.45 14.85
CA ALA A 31 2.09 -18.59 16.18
C ALA A 31 3.02 -19.81 16.31
N ASP A 32 2.78 -20.87 15.55
CA ASP A 32 3.64 -22.06 15.47
C ASP A 32 4.75 -21.94 14.40
N GLY A 33 4.72 -20.90 13.57
CA GLY A 33 5.72 -20.65 12.53
C GLY A 33 5.54 -21.51 11.28
N THR A 34 4.43 -22.23 11.14
CA THR A 34 4.22 -23.19 10.05
C THR A 34 3.46 -22.63 8.85
N GLU A 35 2.80 -21.49 9.02
CA GLU A 35 2.01 -20.82 8.00
C GLU A 35 2.35 -19.33 7.88
N ALA A 36 2.27 -18.82 6.65
CA ALA A 36 2.34 -17.40 6.34
C ALA A 36 0.98 -16.88 5.85
N GLY A 37 0.73 -15.60 6.11
CA GLY A 37 -0.53 -14.94 5.74
C GLY A 37 -0.39 -13.43 5.76
N PHE A 38 -1.53 -12.75 5.78
CA PHE A 38 -1.56 -11.29 5.72
C PHE A 38 -2.72 -10.72 6.53
N THR A 39 -2.60 -9.46 6.96
CA THR A 39 -3.72 -8.63 7.41
C THR A 39 -3.86 -7.41 6.52
N GLY A 40 -5.07 -6.87 6.37
CA GLY A 40 -5.26 -5.59 5.68
C GLY A 40 -4.59 -4.42 6.41
N VAL A 41 -4.37 -3.30 5.71
CA VAL A 41 -3.78 -2.09 6.29
C VAL A 41 -4.81 -1.16 6.96
N SER A 42 -6.10 -1.33 6.68
CA SER A 42 -7.21 -0.51 7.19
C SER A 42 -8.14 -1.30 8.11
N LEU A 43 -9.42 -1.47 7.76
CA LEU A 43 -10.42 -2.18 8.56
C LEU A 43 -10.14 -3.68 8.67
N GLY A 44 -9.49 -4.26 7.66
CA GLY A 44 -9.09 -5.67 7.64
C GLY A 44 -7.87 -6.00 8.51
N ARG A 45 -7.37 -5.08 9.35
CA ARG A 45 -6.18 -5.30 10.18
C ARG A 45 -6.38 -6.28 11.34
N THR A 46 -7.64 -6.55 11.70
CA THR A 46 -7.99 -7.34 12.89
C THR A 46 -8.03 -8.84 12.65
N HIS A 47 -7.99 -9.29 11.38
CA HIS A 47 -8.07 -10.69 11.02
C HIS A 47 -7.01 -11.03 9.99
N ALA A 48 -6.20 -12.04 10.29
CA ALA A 48 -5.27 -12.60 9.32
C ALA A 48 -6.01 -13.50 8.32
N TYR A 49 -5.52 -13.52 7.08
CA TYR A 49 -5.99 -14.37 6.01
C TYR A 49 -4.82 -15.00 5.26
N ARG A 50 -5.06 -16.19 4.70
CA ARG A 50 -4.08 -16.89 3.84
C ARG A 50 -4.14 -16.35 2.40
N VAL A 51 -3.24 -16.84 1.55
CA VAL A 51 -3.14 -16.49 0.12
C VAL A 51 -4.51 -16.52 -0.59
N THR A 52 -5.23 -17.62 -0.44
CA THR A 52 -6.63 -17.73 -0.88
C THR A 52 -7.56 -17.50 0.30
N ALA A 53 -8.50 -16.58 0.15
CA ALA A 53 -9.41 -16.23 1.25
C ALA A 53 -10.74 -15.68 0.76
N GLU A 54 -11.76 -15.81 1.61
CA GLU A 54 -13.05 -15.15 1.46
C GLU A 54 -13.18 -14.01 2.47
N ALA A 55 -13.78 -12.91 2.02
CA ALA A 55 -13.99 -11.73 2.84
C ALA A 55 -15.05 -11.99 3.90
N LYS A 56 -14.70 -11.73 5.16
CA LYS A 56 -15.60 -11.81 6.31
C LYS A 56 -15.85 -10.42 6.86
N CYS A 57 -17.09 -10.13 7.24
CA CYS A 57 -17.39 -8.88 7.91
C CYS A 57 -17.11 -9.04 9.41
N ALA A 58 -16.24 -8.19 9.95
CA ALA A 58 -15.91 -8.19 11.37
C ALA A 58 -17.07 -7.68 12.26
N GLN A 59 -18.02 -6.92 11.68
CA GLN A 59 -19.10 -6.28 12.43
C GLN A 59 -20.35 -7.17 12.53
N SER A 60 -20.60 -8.05 11.55
CA SER A 60 -21.84 -8.84 11.50
C SER A 60 -21.74 -9.98 10.49
N SER A 61 -22.25 -11.15 10.88
CA SER A 61 -22.46 -12.30 9.97
C SER A 61 -23.78 -12.26 9.21
N ARG A 62 -24.64 -11.25 9.42
CA ARG A 62 -26.00 -11.18 8.85
C ARG A 62 -26.06 -10.78 7.38
N HIS A 63 -24.92 -10.49 6.76
CA HIS A 63 -24.84 -10.15 5.35
C HIS A 63 -23.61 -10.78 4.73
N GLN A 64 -23.69 -11.03 3.44
CA GLN A 64 -22.58 -11.59 2.68
C GLN A 64 -21.64 -10.44 2.27
N SER A 65 -20.32 -10.61 2.43
CA SER A 65 -19.34 -9.62 2.01
C SER A 65 -19.07 -9.67 0.48
N PRO A 66 -18.77 -8.54 -0.18
CA PRO A 66 -19.00 -7.18 0.29
C PRO A 66 -20.50 -6.84 0.27
N SER A 67 -20.94 -5.98 1.19
CA SER A 67 -22.30 -5.39 1.19
C SER A 67 -22.25 -3.91 0.81
N ARG A 68 -23.28 -3.39 0.14
CA ARG A 68 -23.36 -1.96 -0.23
C ARG A 68 -23.43 -1.03 0.99
N LEU A 69 -23.94 -1.54 2.12
CA LEU A 69 -24.18 -0.76 3.34
C LEU A 69 -23.12 -1.02 4.44
N CYS A 70 -22.05 -1.72 4.11
CA CYS A 70 -20.97 -2.02 5.03
C CYS A 70 -19.64 -1.89 4.30
N ASP A 71 -18.56 -1.59 5.01
CA ASP A 71 -17.21 -1.50 4.46
C ASP A 71 -16.48 -2.85 4.41
N CYS A 72 -17.22 -3.96 4.52
CA CYS A 72 -16.68 -5.30 4.42
C CYS A 72 -16.29 -5.66 2.98
N GLY A 73 -15.32 -6.57 2.84
CA GLY A 73 -14.74 -6.95 1.56
C GLY A 73 -13.22 -6.80 1.56
N PHE A 74 -12.56 -7.46 0.62
CA PHE A 74 -11.22 -7.08 0.22
C PHE A 74 -11.29 -5.87 -0.71
N TYR A 75 -10.22 -5.07 -0.73
CA TYR A 75 -10.06 -3.97 -1.68
C TYR A 75 -8.71 -4.10 -2.38
N CYS A 76 -8.67 -3.85 -3.67
CA CYS A 76 -7.43 -3.68 -4.43
C CYS A 76 -7.61 -2.57 -5.48
N PHE A 77 -6.50 -1.95 -5.83
CA PHE A 77 -6.40 -1.04 -6.96
C PHE A 77 -6.37 -1.81 -8.27
N HIS A 78 -6.83 -1.16 -9.34
CA HIS A 78 -6.68 -1.68 -10.70
C HIS A 78 -5.21 -1.60 -11.14
N GLU A 79 -4.58 -0.46 -10.84
CA GLU A 79 -3.23 -0.13 -11.30
C GLU A 79 -2.18 -0.29 -10.20
N LEU A 80 -1.00 -0.78 -10.60
CA LEU A 80 0.16 -0.93 -9.71
C LEU A 80 0.62 0.43 -9.16
N ALA A 81 0.58 1.47 -9.99
CA ALA A 81 1.00 2.81 -9.62
C ALA A 81 0.17 3.38 -8.45
N ASP A 82 -1.13 3.13 -8.42
CA ASP A 82 -2.02 3.57 -7.34
C ASP A 82 -1.68 2.89 -6.00
N ALA A 83 -1.42 1.58 -6.03
CA ALA A 83 -1.01 0.83 -4.84
C ALA A 83 0.35 1.31 -4.31
N ARG A 84 1.28 1.66 -5.21
CA ARG A 84 2.58 2.23 -4.85
C ARG A 84 2.49 3.63 -4.28
N ALA A 85 1.64 4.48 -4.85
CA ALA A 85 1.39 5.81 -4.31
C ALA A 85 0.85 5.73 -2.87
N LEU A 86 -0.01 4.75 -2.58
CA LEU A 86 -0.45 4.48 -1.20
C LEU A 86 0.70 4.04 -0.29
N ALA A 87 1.66 3.25 -0.79
CA ALA A 87 2.79 2.76 0.00
C ALA A 87 3.76 3.88 0.44
N CYS A 88 3.73 5.04 -0.22
CA CYS A 88 4.50 6.22 0.18
C CYS A 88 4.01 6.83 1.50
N ASP A 89 2.74 6.63 1.87
CA ASP A 89 2.20 7.10 3.14
C ASP A 89 2.94 6.42 4.30
N PRO A 90 3.51 7.18 5.26
CA PRO A 90 4.22 6.64 6.42
C PRO A 90 3.44 5.57 7.19
N GLN A 91 2.11 5.63 7.20
CA GLN A 91 1.27 4.63 7.86
C GLN A 91 1.37 3.24 7.20
N TYR A 92 1.72 3.18 5.92
CA TYR A 92 1.75 1.96 5.11
C TYR A 92 3.14 1.56 4.65
N GLN A 93 4.20 2.31 4.98
CA GLN A 93 5.59 2.01 4.59
C GLN A 93 6.09 0.63 5.04
N GLN A 94 5.48 0.04 6.07
CA GLN A 94 5.81 -1.30 6.59
C GLN A 94 4.99 -2.43 5.97
N SER A 95 4.16 -2.12 4.98
CA SER A 95 3.36 -3.12 4.26
C SER A 95 4.16 -3.76 3.12
N VAL A 96 3.67 -4.90 2.65
CA VAL A 96 4.07 -5.49 1.38
C VAL A 96 3.01 -5.17 0.33
N LEU A 97 3.44 -5.09 -0.92
CA LEU A 97 2.53 -5.00 -2.05
C LEU A 97 2.17 -6.40 -2.53
N LEU A 98 0.89 -6.66 -2.68
CA LEU A 98 0.33 -7.92 -3.15
C LEU A 98 -0.23 -7.74 -4.54
N GLU A 99 0.10 -8.67 -5.43
CA GLU A 99 -0.69 -8.93 -6.63
C GLU A 99 -1.79 -9.92 -6.28
N VAL A 100 -3.00 -9.67 -6.75
CA VAL A 100 -4.17 -10.48 -6.40
C VAL A 100 -5.06 -10.72 -7.61
N ASP A 101 -5.64 -11.91 -7.66
CA ASP A 101 -6.80 -12.20 -8.47
C ASP A 101 -8.05 -12.03 -7.62
N ALA A 102 -8.85 -11.00 -7.93
CA ALA A 102 -10.10 -10.68 -7.28
C ALA A 102 -11.25 -11.43 -7.95
N ALA A 103 -12.04 -12.16 -7.16
CA ALA A 103 -13.10 -13.02 -7.64
C ALA A 103 -14.38 -12.98 -6.77
N GLY A 104 -15.39 -13.70 -7.24
CA GLY A 104 -16.73 -13.74 -6.65
C GLY A 104 -17.48 -12.44 -6.87
N ARG A 105 -18.33 -12.05 -5.91
CA ARG A 105 -19.06 -10.78 -5.98
C ARG A 105 -18.11 -9.60 -5.75
N TYR A 106 -18.29 -8.55 -6.54
CA TYR A 106 -17.52 -7.32 -6.39
C TYR A 106 -18.31 -6.04 -6.73
N PHE A 107 -17.76 -4.92 -6.29
CA PHE A 107 -18.16 -3.56 -6.61
C PHE A 107 -16.98 -2.82 -7.22
N LEU A 108 -17.17 -2.28 -8.42
CA LEU A 108 -16.17 -1.46 -9.10
C LEU A 108 -16.24 -0.01 -8.63
N TYR A 109 -15.07 0.56 -8.40
CA TYR A 109 -14.84 1.97 -8.14
C TYR A 109 -13.85 2.51 -9.17
N GLU A 110 -13.71 3.83 -9.21
CA GLU A 110 -12.82 4.52 -10.14
C GLU A 110 -11.37 4.00 -10.07
N ARG A 111 -10.82 3.88 -8.85
CA ARG A 111 -9.42 3.47 -8.64
C ARG A 111 -9.23 2.00 -8.26
N GLY A 112 -10.30 1.24 -8.11
CA GLY A 112 -10.16 -0.13 -7.63
C GLY A 112 -11.47 -0.91 -7.55
N VAL A 113 -11.38 -2.06 -6.91
CA VAL A 113 -12.48 -3.01 -6.77
C VAL A 113 -12.56 -3.48 -5.33
N ARG A 114 -13.79 -3.60 -4.82
CA ARG A 114 -14.09 -4.24 -3.54
C ARG A 114 -14.77 -5.57 -3.77
N TYR A 115 -14.26 -6.66 -3.22
CA TYR A 115 -14.59 -8.00 -3.69
C TYR A 115 -14.61 -9.06 -2.57
N SER A 116 -15.19 -10.22 -2.88
CA SER A 116 -15.53 -11.26 -1.90
C SER A 116 -14.51 -12.39 -1.78
N LYS A 117 -13.79 -12.74 -2.84
CA LYS A 117 -12.81 -13.83 -2.83
C LYS A 117 -11.52 -13.38 -3.45
N GLN A 118 -10.39 -13.76 -2.88
CA GLN A 118 -9.09 -13.40 -3.41
C GLN A 118 -8.20 -14.61 -3.53
N THR A 119 -7.24 -14.52 -4.45
CA THR A 119 -6.01 -15.30 -4.43
C THR A 119 -4.84 -14.34 -4.60
N VAL A 120 -3.91 -14.32 -3.64
CA VAL A 120 -2.63 -13.62 -3.81
C VAL A 120 -1.80 -14.39 -4.83
N THR A 121 -1.23 -13.72 -5.82
CA THR A 121 -0.43 -14.35 -6.88
C THR A 121 1.05 -14.04 -6.74
N ALA A 122 1.40 -12.89 -6.16
CA ALA A 122 2.77 -12.53 -5.82
C ALA A 122 2.82 -11.54 -4.64
N VAL A 123 3.96 -11.54 -3.95
CA VAL A 123 4.28 -10.60 -2.86
C VAL A 123 5.52 -9.82 -3.23
N HIS A 124 5.50 -8.50 -3.03
CA HIS A 124 6.65 -7.62 -3.20
C HIS A 124 7.01 -7.01 -1.85
N ALA A 125 8.16 -7.43 -1.31
CA ALA A 125 8.74 -6.88 -0.10
C ALA A 125 9.37 -5.52 -0.42
N GLY A 126 8.78 -4.46 0.12
CA GLY A 126 9.20 -3.09 -0.12
C GLY A 126 10.55 -2.72 0.52
N LEU A 127 10.70 -1.44 0.84
CA LEU A 127 11.90 -0.95 1.49
C LEU A 127 11.92 -1.26 2.98
N CYS A 128 13.13 -1.44 3.50
CA CYS A 128 13.40 -1.22 4.91
C CYS A 128 13.18 0.26 5.25
N ALA A 129 12.87 0.58 6.51
CA ALA A 129 12.76 1.96 6.98
C ALA A 129 14.05 2.80 6.76
N CYS A 130 15.21 2.15 6.61
CA CYS A 130 16.46 2.82 6.26
C CYS A 130 16.62 3.14 4.76
N GLY A 131 15.64 2.81 3.94
CA GLY A 131 15.63 3.05 2.50
C GLY A 131 16.25 1.95 1.64
N TRP A 132 16.90 0.95 2.23
CA TRP A 132 17.45 -0.20 1.48
C TRP A 132 16.38 -1.25 1.17
N PRO A 133 16.46 -1.96 0.03
CA PRO A 133 15.54 -3.06 -0.27
C PRO A 133 15.52 -4.10 0.85
N ALA A 134 14.32 -4.55 1.20
CA ALA A 134 14.17 -5.61 2.19
C ALA A 134 14.73 -6.93 1.66
N GLN A 135 15.39 -7.68 2.53
CA GLN A 135 15.98 -8.99 2.22
C GLN A 135 15.41 -10.09 3.11
N VAL A 136 14.84 -9.70 4.26
CA VAL A 136 14.26 -10.61 5.24
C VAL A 136 13.03 -9.96 5.86
N PHE A 137 12.20 -10.80 6.47
CA PHE A 137 11.16 -10.38 7.39
C PHE A 137 11.62 -10.59 8.83
N VAL A 138 11.22 -9.69 9.73
CA VAL A 138 11.44 -9.84 11.18
C VAL A 138 10.14 -9.62 11.93
N ALA A 139 9.94 -10.35 13.02
CA ALA A 139 8.75 -10.17 13.87
C ALA A 139 8.78 -8.79 14.56
N THR A 140 7.62 -8.15 14.65
CA THR A 140 7.44 -6.86 15.33
C THR A 140 7.29 -6.98 16.85
N GLY A 141 7.00 -8.17 17.36
CA GLY A 141 6.46 -8.36 18.72
C GLY A 141 4.97 -8.03 18.87
N THR A 142 4.30 -7.60 17.78
CA THR A 142 2.87 -7.33 17.73
C THR A 142 2.16 -8.30 16.77
N GLY A 143 0.83 -8.28 16.73
CA GLY A 143 0.08 -9.12 15.81
C GLY A 143 -1.42 -9.17 16.11
N VAL A 144 -2.05 -10.25 15.70
CA VAL A 144 -3.42 -10.62 16.05
C VAL A 144 -3.42 -12.03 16.65
N VAL A 145 -4.52 -12.47 17.24
CA VAL A 145 -4.59 -13.80 17.87
C VAL A 145 -4.14 -14.88 16.89
N GLY A 146 -3.12 -15.66 17.28
CA GLY A 146 -2.54 -16.73 16.46
C GLY A 146 -1.54 -16.28 15.39
N TRP A 147 -1.26 -14.99 15.22
CA TRP A 147 -0.42 -14.47 14.14
C TRP A 147 0.49 -13.32 14.59
N ARG A 148 1.78 -13.41 14.26
CA ARG A 148 2.79 -12.38 14.49
C ARG A 148 2.93 -11.51 13.24
N LYS A 149 2.86 -10.18 13.42
CA LYS A 149 3.13 -9.23 12.33
C LYS A 149 4.62 -9.17 12.05
N LEU A 150 4.97 -9.22 10.77
CA LEU A 150 6.32 -9.12 10.27
C LEU A 150 6.59 -7.74 9.64
N LEU A 151 7.86 -7.34 9.60
CA LEU A 151 8.36 -6.15 8.89
C LEU A 151 9.35 -6.54 7.81
N PRO A 152 9.23 -5.99 6.59
CA PRO A 152 10.30 -6.04 5.60
C PRO A 152 11.50 -5.21 6.09
N VAL A 153 12.67 -5.81 6.20
CA VAL A 153 13.92 -5.13 6.61
C VAL A 153 15.10 -5.59 5.77
N CYS A 154 16.12 -4.74 5.63
CA CYS A 154 17.41 -5.14 5.08
C CYS A 154 18.17 -5.99 6.12
N SER A 155 19.15 -6.77 5.64
CA SER A 155 19.97 -7.67 6.49
C SER A 155 20.70 -6.91 7.60
N THR A 156 21.21 -5.71 7.33
CA THR A 156 21.85 -4.86 8.34
C THR A 156 20.87 -4.43 9.43
N CYS A 157 19.70 -3.92 9.06
CA CYS A 157 18.71 -3.45 10.03
C CYS A 157 18.02 -4.60 10.77
N ALA A 158 18.06 -5.83 10.26
CA ALA A 158 17.58 -7.00 11.01
C ALA A 158 18.35 -7.14 12.33
N GLY A 159 19.67 -6.88 12.31
CA GLY A 159 20.55 -7.01 13.47
C GLY A 159 20.51 -8.43 14.03
N ASN A 160 20.40 -8.57 15.35
CA ASN A 160 20.33 -9.86 16.03
C ASN A 160 18.92 -10.48 16.07
N ARG A 161 17.91 -9.84 15.44
CA ARG A 161 16.54 -10.37 15.43
C ARG A 161 16.48 -11.60 14.52
N PRO A 162 15.79 -12.69 14.93
CA PRO A 162 15.64 -13.88 14.09
C PRO A 162 15.01 -13.53 12.73
N PRO A 163 15.76 -13.66 11.62
CA PRO A 163 15.25 -13.31 10.31
C PRO A 163 14.48 -14.48 9.69
N LEU A 164 13.37 -14.16 9.04
CA LEU A 164 12.68 -15.06 8.11
C LEU A 164 13.02 -14.62 6.69
N THR A 165 13.72 -15.45 5.93
CA THR A 165 14.08 -15.09 4.54
C THR A 165 12.83 -14.97 3.67
N LEU A 166 12.90 -14.14 2.63
CA LEU A 166 11.79 -14.00 1.67
C LEU A 166 11.44 -15.34 1.01
N GLU A 167 12.45 -16.17 0.74
CA GLU A 167 12.28 -17.51 0.20
C GLU A 167 11.54 -18.44 1.17
N HIS A 168 11.87 -18.38 2.46
CA HIS A 168 11.16 -19.17 3.45
C HIS A 168 9.70 -18.71 3.58
N PHE A 169 9.45 -17.40 3.64
CA PHE A 169 8.08 -16.87 3.61
C PHE A 169 7.32 -17.31 2.34
N SER A 170 7.98 -17.29 1.18
CA SER A 170 7.44 -17.76 -0.11
C SER A 170 6.97 -19.22 -0.03
N ARG A 171 7.79 -20.10 0.55
CA ARG A 171 7.41 -21.52 0.77
C ARG A 171 6.21 -21.67 1.70
N LEU A 172 6.18 -20.93 2.81
CA LEU A 172 5.08 -20.98 3.77
C LEU A 172 3.77 -20.42 3.20
N ALA A 173 3.86 -19.40 2.34
CA ALA A 173 2.70 -18.78 1.71
C ALA A 173 2.23 -19.56 0.47
N GLY A 174 3.12 -20.28 -0.19
CA GLY A 174 2.85 -20.97 -1.46
C GLY A 174 2.78 -20.02 -2.66
N VAL A 175 3.35 -18.82 -2.55
CA VAL A 175 3.38 -17.79 -3.62
C VAL A 175 4.74 -17.12 -3.68
N PRO A 176 5.20 -16.71 -4.88
CA PRO A 176 6.49 -16.05 -5.01
C PRO A 176 6.55 -14.74 -4.22
N VAL A 177 7.68 -14.54 -3.56
CA VAL A 177 8.01 -13.31 -2.83
C VAL A 177 9.23 -12.69 -3.48
N HIS A 178 9.07 -11.49 -4.00
CA HIS A 178 10.10 -10.71 -4.64
C HIS A 178 10.55 -9.58 -3.72
N ARG A 179 11.81 -9.17 -3.87
CA ARG A 179 12.24 -7.84 -3.41
C ARG A 179 11.64 -6.81 -4.35
N ASP A 180 11.10 -5.73 -3.84
CA ASP A 180 10.75 -4.58 -4.67
C ASP A 180 12.02 -3.78 -4.97
N ASP A 181 12.79 -4.26 -5.95
CA ASP A 181 14.04 -3.64 -6.39
C ASP A 181 13.79 -2.30 -7.13
N ARG A 182 12.53 -1.92 -7.37
CA ARG A 182 12.17 -0.63 -8.01
C ARG A 182 12.10 0.53 -7.04
N ALA A 183 12.50 0.29 -5.81
CA ALA A 183 12.58 1.29 -4.78
C ALA A 183 13.81 2.19 -4.99
N VAL A 184 13.61 3.20 -5.82
CA VAL A 184 14.37 4.44 -5.93
C VAL A 184 15.90 4.24 -5.93
N ALA A 185 16.42 3.82 -7.08
CA ALA A 185 17.68 4.39 -7.50
C ALA A 185 17.44 5.89 -7.67
N PHE A 186 17.78 6.70 -6.68
CA PHE A 186 18.19 8.07 -6.98
C PHE A 186 19.43 7.90 -7.84
N THR A 187 19.26 7.92 -9.16
CA THR A 187 20.38 7.92 -10.08
C THR A 187 21.17 9.20 -9.83
N THR A 188 22.17 9.13 -8.94
CA THR A 188 23.31 10.02 -8.97
C THR A 188 24.08 9.69 -10.25
N GLY A 189 23.58 10.16 -11.39
CA GLY A 189 24.13 9.80 -12.69
C GLY A 189 23.09 9.73 -13.80
N SER A 190 22.40 10.83 -14.07
CA SER A 190 21.93 11.12 -15.42
C SER A 190 22.28 12.58 -15.69
N THR A 191 23.25 12.82 -16.57
CA THR A 191 23.51 14.15 -17.12
C THR A 191 22.30 14.56 -17.95
N THR A 192 21.30 15.15 -17.28
CA THR A 192 20.20 15.85 -17.92
C THR A 192 20.79 16.93 -18.80
N SER A 193 20.48 16.90 -20.10
CA SER A 193 20.96 17.94 -21.00
C SER A 193 20.28 19.27 -20.67
N ALA A 194 21.02 20.39 -20.82
CA ALA A 194 20.60 21.74 -20.47
C ALA A 194 19.16 22.15 -20.87
N PRO A 195 18.58 21.74 -22.03
CA PRO A 195 17.24 22.20 -22.41
C PRO A 195 16.09 21.65 -21.54
N GLU A 196 16.25 20.52 -20.84
CA GLU A 196 15.20 19.95 -19.96
C GLU A 196 15.28 20.48 -18.52
N LEU A 197 16.41 21.09 -18.14
CA LEU A 197 16.61 21.73 -16.83
C LEU A 197 15.93 23.10 -16.74
N VAL A 198 15.77 23.80 -17.87
CA VAL A 198 15.21 25.17 -17.89
C VAL A 198 13.77 25.22 -17.35
N PRO A 199 12.83 24.33 -17.75
CA PRO A 199 11.47 24.37 -17.21
C PRO A 199 11.40 24.01 -15.72
N LEU A 200 12.24 23.07 -15.28
CA LEU A 200 12.29 22.63 -13.88
C LEU A 200 12.86 23.74 -12.98
N LEU A 201 13.99 24.33 -13.38
CA LEU A 201 14.59 25.47 -12.69
C LEU A 201 13.67 26.70 -12.70
N SER A 202 12.91 26.92 -13.78
CA SER A 202 11.92 28.00 -13.84
C SER A 202 10.79 27.79 -12.83
N ALA A 203 10.32 26.54 -12.66
CA ALA A 203 9.31 26.21 -11.65
C ALA A 203 9.85 26.39 -10.22
N GLU A 204 11.10 26.01 -9.96
CA GLU A 204 11.75 26.22 -8.65
C GLU A 204 11.95 27.70 -8.34
N VAL A 205 12.41 28.50 -9.30
CA VAL A 205 12.56 29.95 -9.15
C VAL A 205 11.20 30.63 -8.89
N ALA A 206 10.15 30.21 -9.58
CA ALA A 206 8.80 30.72 -9.34
C ALA A 206 8.31 30.41 -7.91
N LEU A 207 8.58 29.21 -7.39
CA LEU A 207 8.26 28.84 -6.02
C LEU A 207 9.07 29.65 -4.99
N LEU A 208 10.36 29.92 -5.26
CA LEU A 208 11.19 30.74 -4.39
C LEU A 208 10.72 32.19 -4.37
N HIS A 209 10.32 32.76 -5.51
CA HIS A 209 9.74 34.10 -5.57
C HIS A 209 8.42 34.19 -4.79
N ALA A 210 7.51 33.21 -4.95
CA ALA A 210 6.26 33.21 -4.18
C ALA A 210 6.50 33.17 -2.66
N ARG A 211 7.49 32.41 -2.19
CA ARG A 211 7.87 32.37 -0.77
C ARG A 211 8.51 33.68 -0.30
N LEU A 212 9.32 34.32 -1.13
CA LEU A 212 9.91 35.62 -0.83
C LEU A 212 8.83 36.70 -0.72
N ASP A 213 7.86 36.72 -1.62
CA ASP A 213 6.73 37.66 -1.59
C ASP A 213 5.89 37.48 -0.32
N GLU A 214 5.68 36.24 0.11
CA GLU A 214 4.98 35.93 1.36
C GLU A 214 5.76 36.40 2.59
N LEU A 215 7.09 36.18 2.62
CA LEU A 215 7.95 36.69 3.70
C LEU A 215 7.98 38.22 3.73
N GLN A 216 8.05 38.87 2.57
CA GLN A 216 7.96 40.33 2.48
C GLN A 216 6.62 40.84 3.01
N THR A 217 5.51 40.17 2.65
CA THR A 217 4.18 40.50 3.18
C THR A 217 4.12 40.36 4.70
N GLN A 218 4.76 39.33 5.27
CA GLN A 218 4.83 39.15 6.72
C GLN A 218 5.68 40.22 7.40
N LEU A 219 6.84 40.55 6.83
CA LEU A 219 7.71 41.63 7.33
C LEU A 219 7.00 42.98 7.28
N ASP A 220 6.29 43.28 6.20
CA ASP A 220 5.48 44.49 6.06
C ASP A 220 4.40 44.61 7.14
N LYS A 221 3.74 43.49 7.47
CA LYS A 221 2.76 43.46 8.56
C LYS A 221 3.40 43.71 9.93
N LEU A 222 4.60 43.18 10.16
CA LEU A 222 5.32 43.35 11.42
C LEU A 222 5.90 44.76 11.57
N THR A 223 6.32 45.38 10.46
CA THR A 223 6.92 46.73 10.44
C THR A 223 5.89 47.85 10.35
N LYS A 224 4.74 47.65 9.71
CA LYS A 224 3.61 48.60 9.70
C LYS A 224 2.69 48.45 10.92
N GLY A 225 2.88 47.40 11.71
CA GLY A 225 2.19 47.15 12.97
C GLY A 225 2.89 47.75 14.20
N SER A 226 3.96 48.55 14.02
CA SER A 226 4.57 49.39 15.06
C SER A 226 4.27 50.87 14.85
#